data_AF-A0A4V2S4G0-F1
#
_entry.id   AF-A0A4V2S4G0-F1
#
_cell.length_a   1.000
_cell.length_b   1.000
_cell.length_c   1.000
_cell.angle_alpha   90.00
_cell.angle_beta   90.00
_cell.angle_gamma   90.00
#
_symmetry.space_group_name_H-M   'P 1'
#
loop_
_entity.id
_entity.type
_entity.pdbx_description
1 polymer ?
#
loop_
_entity_poly.entity_id
_entity_poly.type
_entity_poly.pdbx_seq_one_letter_code
_entity_poly.pdbx_strand_id
1 'polypeptide(L)'
;MGRFWKEKDEVEDAAIALAHDFAGLANKEGVAYGPDARGALEGALLGHAADFMSLDPQKIIDEWDRMQKVSRDVNVDVSEPVTVALGATTEHLRGWYGAGADAFRDQVNKMRAFTGMQSDYIGATIQALGSMLRVAVQSRDDFVALAEATRGQIDKVFKDDADAGTQFLLKVGNGIVKAVLGVLEDPKKMAFAIIENALDVTVEGVTLVMEGGKLGEITSNYTKQRERLLQGYESELATVQGLIERGLNDVMREQPKLYDPLPLAVDVNSPDFRYAAFESKDMAPGQFSARVETERQKYVEEKQHKLVNSDSPIQQRLAGN
;
A
#
# COMPACT_ATOMS: atom_id res chain seq x y z
N MET A 1 -20.40 -1.74 -17.61
CA MET A 1 -19.86 -0.50 -16.98
C MET A 1 -18.59 -0.17 -17.74
N GLY A 2 -18.49 1.04 -18.31
CA GLY A 2 -17.24 1.48 -18.95
C GLY A 2 -16.13 1.54 -17.91
N ARG A 3 -14.90 1.25 -18.32
CA ARG A 3 -13.73 1.43 -17.45
C ARG A 3 -13.41 2.93 -17.35
N PHE A 4 -12.91 3.34 -16.20
CA PHE A 4 -12.78 4.74 -15.77
C PHE A 4 -11.40 5.35 -16.06
N TRP A 5 -10.58 4.66 -16.84
CA TRP A 5 -9.23 5.05 -17.20
C TRP A 5 -8.96 4.64 -18.63
N LYS A 6 -7.99 5.31 -19.26
CA LYS A 6 -7.50 4.91 -20.59
C LYS A 6 -6.88 3.53 -20.53
N GLU A 7 -7.41 2.65 -21.36
CA GLU A 7 -6.86 1.31 -21.54
C GLU A 7 -5.55 1.38 -22.29
N LYS A 8 -4.77 0.29 -22.17
CA LYS A 8 -3.48 0.17 -22.86
C LYS A 8 -3.63 0.48 -24.35
N ASP A 9 -4.63 -0.13 -24.99
CA ASP A 9 -4.87 0.05 -26.42
C ASP A 9 -5.19 1.52 -26.77
N GLU A 10 -5.93 2.25 -25.93
CA GLU A 10 -6.21 3.67 -26.19
C GLU A 10 -4.95 4.55 -26.12
N VAL A 11 -4.05 4.25 -25.18
CA VAL A 11 -2.79 4.98 -25.03
C VAL A 11 -1.83 4.64 -26.18
N GLU A 12 -1.74 3.37 -26.57
CA GLU A 12 -0.95 2.91 -27.71
C GLU A 12 -1.49 3.46 -29.04
N ASP A 13 -2.80 3.46 -29.24
CA ASP A 13 -3.47 4.03 -30.42
C ASP A 13 -3.19 5.53 -30.53
N ALA A 14 -3.22 6.28 -29.42
CA ALA A 14 -2.86 7.70 -29.41
C ALA A 14 -1.39 7.93 -29.83
N ALA A 15 -0.48 7.06 -29.38
CA ALA A 15 0.93 7.11 -29.76
C ALA A 15 1.15 6.79 -31.25
N ILE A 16 0.49 5.73 -31.76
CA ILE A 16 0.57 5.33 -33.17
C ILE A 16 -0.01 6.43 -34.06
N ALA A 17 -1.16 6.99 -33.71
CA ALA A 17 -1.78 8.06 -34.48
C ALA A 17 -0.88 9.31 -34.51
N LEU A 18 -0.24 9.66 -33.40
CA LEU A 18 0.72 10.76 -33.36
C LEU A 18 1.95 10.49 -34.24
N ALA A 19 2.44 9.25 -34.30
CA ALA A 19 3.55 8.88 -35.19
C ALA A 19 3.19 9.09 -36.66
N HIS A 20 1.96 8.73 -37.02
CA HIS A 20 1.45 8.89 -38.39
C HIS A 20 1.36 10.37 -38.77
N ASP A 21 0.88 11.22 -37.86
CA ASP A 21 0.74 12.66 -38.10
C ASP A 21 2.12 13.34 -38.21
N PHE A 22 3.09 12.96 -37.38
CA PHE A 22 4.48 13.43 -37.52
C PHE A 22 5.11 13.01 -38.85
N ALA A 23 4.91 11.75 -39.27
CA ALA A 23 5.40 11.28 -40.57
C ALA A 23 4.74 12.03 -41.74
N GLY A 24 3.44 12.33 -41.61
CA GLY A 24 2.71 13.17 -42.56
C GLY A 24 3.33 14.56 -42.66
N LEU A 25 3.55 15.22 -41.52
CA LEU A 25 4.13 16.56 -41.47
C LEU A 25 5.55 16.58 -42.06
N ALA A 26 6.37 15.59 -41.74
CA ALA A 26 7.71 15.44 -42.31
C ALA A 26 7.69 15.33 -43.83
N ASN A 27 6.76 14.53 -44.38
CA ASN A 27 6.56 14.43 -45.82
C ASN A 27 6.07 15.76 -46.44
N LYS A 28 5.18 16.52 -45.77
CA LYS A 28 4.75 17.87 -46.22
C LYS A 28 5.94 18.84 -46.30
N GLU A 29 6.90 18.73 -45.39
CA GLU A 29 8.12 19.54 -45.38
C GLU A 29 9.24 19.03 -46.29
N GLY A 30 8.99 17.97 -47.08
CA GLY A 30 9.95 17.43 -48.04
C GLY A 30 10.98 16.47 -47.45
N VAL A 31 10.80 16.03 -46.20
CA VAL A 31 11.59 14.97 -45.58
C VAL A 31 10.94 13.63 -45.89
N ALA A 32 11.54 12.85 -46.80
CA ALA A 32 11.01 11.55 -47.21
C ALA A 32 11.02 10.56 -46.03
N TYR A 33 9.84 10.29 -45.47
CA TYR A 33 9.63 9.30 -44.43
C TYR A 33 9.16 7.98 -45.05
N GLY A 34 10.11 7.09 -45.34
CA GLY A 34 9.82 5.74 -45.83
C GLY A 34 9.22 4.81 -44.75
N PRO A 35 8.79 3.59 -45.12
CA PRO A 35 8.19 2.63 -44.19
C PRO A 35 9.05 2.32 -42.96
N ASP A 36 10.36 2.16 -43.15
CA ASP A 36 11.29 1.85 -42.05
C ASP A 36 11.42 3.00 -41.04
N ALA A 37 11.50 4.24 -41.54
CA ALA A 37 11.57 5.43 -40.69
C ALA A 37 10.26 5.62 -39.89
N ARG A 38 9.12 5.36 -40.53
CA ARG A 38 7.81 5.36 -39.86
C ARG A 38 7.73 4.31 -38.75
N GLY A 39 8.16 3.08 -39.03
CA GLY A 39 8.18 2.02 -38.02
C GLY A 39 9.07 2.36 -36.82
N ALA A 40 10.22 3.01 -37.05
CA ALA A 40 11.08 3.49 -35.97
C ALA A 40 10.41 4.59 -35.13
N LEU A 41 9.68 5.51 -35.77
CA LEU A 41 8.93 6.57 -35.08
C LEU A 41 7.76 6.01 -34.26
N GLU A 42 7.00 5.06 -34.80
CA GLU A 42 5.96 4.33 -34.06
C GLU A 42 6.55 3.64 -32.83
N GLY A 43 7.65 2.92 -32.99
CA GLY A 43 8.36 2.28 -31.87
C GLY A 43 8.82 3.27 -30.80
N ALA A 44 9.32 4.45 -31.20
CA ALA A 44 9.73 5.49 -30.26
C ALA A 44 8.55 6.07 -29.47
N LEU A 45 7.42 6.38 -30.13
CA LEU A 45 6.24 6.92 -29.45
C LEU A 45 5.54 5.87 -28.58
N LEU A 46 5.54 4.59 -28.98
CA LEU A 46 5.12 3.49 -28.11
C LEU A 46 6.03 3.36 -26.88
N GLY A 47 7.33 3.57 -27.04
CA GLY A 47 8.27 3.68 -25.94
C GLY A 47 7.91 4.81 -24.97
N HIS A 48 7.54 6.00 -25.49
CA HIS A 48 7.08 7.10 -24.65
C HIS A 48 5.76 6.78 -23.93
N ALA A 49 4.81 6.13 -24.60
CA ALA A 49 3.55 5.71 -23.99
C ALA A 49 3.76 4.71 -22.84
N ALA A 50 4.73 3.80 -23.00
CA ALA A 50 5.03 2.79 -21.99
C ALA A 50 5.45 3.38 -20.64
N ASP A 51 6.13 4.53 -20.62
CA ASP A 51 6.51 5.22 -19.38
C ASP A 51 5.27 5.56 -18.52
N PHE A 52 4.20 6.03 -19.17
CA PHE A 52 2.93 6.43 -18.53
C PHE A 52 1.98 5.25 -18.27
N MET A 53 2.33 4.05 -18.74
CA MET A 53 1.60 2.80 -18.50
C MET A 53 2.32 1.85 -17.53
N SER A 54 3.41 2.30 -16.91
CA SER A 54 4.22 1.50 -15.98
C SER A 54 3.41 1.01 -14.75
N LEU A 55 2.38 1.75 -14.35
CA LEU A 55 1.40 1.32 -13.35
C LEU A 55 0.13 0.76 -14.00
N ASP A 56 -0.36 -0.35 -13.44
CA ASP A 56 -1.59 -1.03 -13.85
C ASP A 56 -2.71 -0.73 -12.83
N PRO A 57 -3.69 0.13 -13.17
CA PRO A 57 -4.81 0.48 -12.31
C PRO A 57 -5.56 -0.73 -11.76
N GLN A 58 -5.75 -1.79 -12.56
CA GLN A 58 -6.51 -2.95 -12.14
C GLN A 58 -5.75 -3.72 -11.05
N LYS A 59 -4.44 -3.93 -11.24
CA LYS A 59 -3.62 -4.58 -10.20
C LYS A 59 -3.57 -3.78 -8.90
N ILE A 60 -3.58 -2.45 -9.00
CA ILE A 60 -3.62 -1.57 -7.82
C ILE A 60 -4.95 -1.72 -7.08
N ILE A 61 -6.08 -1.77 -7.80
CA ILE A 61 -7.40 -2.02 -7.22
C ILE A 61 -7.48 -3.42 -6.59
N ASP A 62 -6.96 -4.44 -7.27
CA ASP A 62 -6.97 -5.81 -6.73
C ASP A 62 -6.15 -5.90 -5.43
N GLU A 63 -4.99 -5.24 -5.39
CA GLU A 63 -4.14 -5.19 -4.20
C GLU A 63 -4.75 -4.35 -3.07
N TRP A 64 -5.46 -3.29 -3.42
CA TRP A 64 -6.27 -2.53 -2.49
C TRP A 64 -7.32 -3.42 -1.81
N ASP A 65 -8.15 -4.11 -2.59
CA ASP A 65 -9.22 -4.98 -2.10
C ASP A 65 -8.66 -6.01 -1.13
N ARG A 66 -7.51 -6.59 -1.49
CA ARG A 66 -6.76 -7.52 -0.63
C ARG A 66 -6.38 -6.85 0.70
N MET A 67 -5.78 -5.67 0.66
CA MET A 67 -5.33 -4.96 1.87
C MET A 67 -6.49 -4.49 2.75
N GLN A 68 -7.60 -4.02 2.18
CA GLN A 68 -8.81 -3.69 2.95
C GLN A 68 -9.41 -4.90 3.66
N LYS A 69 -9.43 -6.06 2.99
CA LYS A 69 -9.87 -7.32 3.63
C LYS A 69 -8.98 -7.64 4.84
N VAL A 70 -7.66 -7.59 4.66
CA VAL A 70 -6.71 -7.84 5.76
C VAL A 70 -6.88 -6.80 6.89
N SER A 71 -7.09 -5.52 6.56
CA SER A 71 -7.34 -4.46 7.56
C SER A 71 -8.54 -4.79 8.43
N ARG A 72 -9.65 -5.22 7.82
CA ARG A 72 -10.87 -5.59 8.54
C ARG A 72 -10.69 -6.84 9.38
N ASP A 73 -9.96 -7.82 8.88
CA ASP A 73 -9.74 -9.09 9.57
C ASP A 73 -8.83 -8.91 10.81
N VAL A 74 -7.89 -7.96 10.78
CA VAL A 74 -6.89 -7.73 11.85
C VAL A 74 -7.33 -6.68 12.87
N ASN A 75 -8.15 -5.70 12.48
CA ASN A 75 -8.54 -4.60 13.37
C ASN A 75 -9.46 -5.10 14.50
N VAL A 76 -9.06 -4.87 15.76
CA VAL A 76 -9.82 -5.25 16.97
C VAL A 76 -11.18 -4.57 17.08
N ASP A 77 -11.35 -3.39 16.49
CA ASP A 77 -12.59 -2.62 16.57
C ASP A 77 -13.58 -2.99 15.46
N VAL A 78 -13.14 -3.77 14.47
CA VAL A 78 -13.95 -4.14 13.28
C VAL A 78 -14.11 -5.66 13.14
N SER A 79 -13.08 -6.43 13.52
CA SER A 79 -13.05 -7.89 13.41
C SER A 79 -13.75 -8.54 14.61
N GLU A 80 -15.04 -8.87 14.43
CA GLU A 80 -15.82 -9.60 15.46
C GLU A 80 -15.08 -10.81 16.05
N PRO A 81 -14.40 -11.68 15.26
CA PRO A 81 -13.65 -12.80 15.82
C PRO A 81 -12.52 -12.37 16.76
N VAL A 82 -11.77 -11.32 16.42
CA VAL A 82 -10.65 -10.83 17.26
C VAL A 82 -11.20 -10.11 18.49
N THR A 83 -12.24 -9.29 18.33
CA THR A 83 -12.91 -8.61 19.45
C THR A 83 -13.45 -9.62 20.46
N VAL A 84 -14.18 -10.64 19.97
CA VAL A 84 -14.78 -11.68 20.80
C VAL A 84 -13.71 -12.52 21.48
N ALA A 85 -12.65 -12.94 20.77
CA ALA A 85 -11.58 -13.75 21.35
C ALA A 85 -10.81 -12.99 22.44
N LEU A 86 -10.40 -11.74 22.19
CA LEU A 86 -9.71 -10.92 23.18
C LEU A 86 -10.63 -10.51 24.33
N GLY A 87 -11.91 -10.25 24.05
CA GLY A 87 -12.93 -9.95 25.04
C GLY A 87 -13.15 -11.12 26.00
N ALA A 88 -13.42 -12.31 25.47
CA ALA A 88 -13.58 -13.54 26.25
C ALA A 88 -12.32 -13.83 27.09
N THR A 89 -11.13 -13.68 26.49
CA THR A 89 -9.86 -13.85 27.22
C THR A 89 -9.75 -12.86 28.37
N THR A 90 -10.08 -11.59 28.16
CA THR A 90 -10.05 -10.55 29.20
C THR A 90 -11.05 -10.86 30.32
N GLU A 91 -12.25 -11.35 29.98
CA GLU A 91 -13.27 -11.75 30.96
C GLU A 91 -12.82 -12.95 31.80
N HIS A 92 -12.23 -13.98 31.18
CA HIS A 92 -11.66 -15.11 31.92
C HIS A 92 -10.54 -14.67 32.87
N LEU A 93 -9.67 -13.76 32.41
CA LEU A 93 -8.58 -13.22 33.23
C LEU A 93 -9.06 -12.34 34.39
N ARG A 94 -10.30 -11.81 34.40
CA ARG A 94 -10.79 -10.98 35.53
C ARG A 94 -10.82 -11.74 36.85
N GLY A 95 -11.04 -13.06 36.82
CA GLY A 95 -11.11 -13.90 38.01
C GLY A 95 -9.76 -14.31 38.60
N TRP A 96 -8.65 -14.03 37.89
CA TRP A 96 -7.31 -14.46 38.28
C TRP A 96 -6.61 -13.39 39.12
N TYR A 97 -5.84 -13.77 40.14
CA TYR A 97 -5.12 -12.81 40.98
C TYR A 97 -3.65 -13.19 41.12
N GLY A 98 -2.76 -12.22 41.37
CA GLY A 98 -1.31 -12.43 41.48
C GLY A 98 -0.53 -11.85 40.30
N ALA A 99 0.79 -11.70 40.48
CA ALA A 99 1.65 -11.05 39.51
C ALA A 99 1.74 -11.81 38.17
N GLY A 100 1.57 -13.14 38.18
CA GLY A 100 1.43 -13.94 36.97
C GLY A 100 0.15 -13.60 36.19
N ALA A 101 -0.98 -13.37 36.90
CA ALA A 101 -2.23 -12.97 36.26
C ALA A 101 -2.13 -11.57 35.63
N ASP A 102 -1.43 -10.65 36.30
CA ASP A 102 -1.15 -9.32 35.77
C ASP A 102 -0.25 -9.38 34.52
N ALA A 103 0.74 -10.29 34.50
CA ALA A 103 1.58 -10.52 33.32
C ALA A 103 0.76 -11.05 32.11
N PHE A 104 -0.18 -11.97 32.33
CA PHE A 104 -1.09 -12.43 31.27
C PHE A 104 -2.00 -11.31 30.76
N ARG A 105 -2.53 -10.46 31.63
CA ARG A 105 -3.33 -9.29 31.24
C ARG A 105 -2.51 -8.29 30.42
N ASP A 106 -1.29 -8.03 30.85
CA ASP A 106 -0.35 -7.18 30.11
C ASP A 106 -0.07 -7.74 28.72
N GLN A 107 0.12 -9.06 28.58
CA GLN A 107 0.28 -9.70 27.28
C GLN A 107 -0.95 -9.55 26.37
N VAL A 108 -2.17 -9.71 26.91
CA VAL A 108 -3.41 -9.50 26.14
C VAL A 108 -3.56 -8.04 25.70
N ASN A 109 -3.18 -7.08 26.56
CA ASN A 109 -3.15 -5.66 26.19
C ASN A 109 -2.13 -5.38 25.09
N LYS A 110 -0.94 -6.00 25.15
CA LYS A 110 0.07 -5.94 24.09
C LYS A 110 -0.43 -6.52 22.78
N MET A 111 -1.18 -7.62 22.80
CA MET A 111 -1.83 -8.20 21.60
C MET A 111 -2.82 -7.21 20.98
N ARG A 112 -3.67 -6.57 21.79
CA ARG A 112 -4.61 -5.54 21.33
C ARG A 112 -3.90 -4.32 20.75
N ALA A 113 -2.86 -3.83 21.40
CA ALA A 113 -2.06 -2.72 20.87
C ALA A 113 -1.40 -3.11 19.54
N PHE A 114 -0.88 -4.33 19.45
CA PHE A 114 -0.28 -4.85 18.22
C PHE A 114 -1.26 -4.90 17.05
N THR A 115 -2.47 -5.41 17.25
CA THR A 115 -3.49 -5.45 16.19
C THR A 115 -3.94 -4.06 15.76
N GLY A 116 -4.02 -3.09 16.68
CA GLY A 116 -4.25 -1.68 16.37
C GLY A 116 -3.14 -1.10 15.46
N MET A 117 -1.88 -1.25 15.88
CA MET A 117 -0.72 -0.81 15.08
C MET A 117 -0.69 -1.46 13.68
N GLN A 118 -1.01 -2.75 13.57
CA GLN A 118 -1.11 -3.42 12.27
C GLN A 118 -2.23 -2.83 11.41
N SER A 119 -3.39 -2.53 11.99
CA SER A 119 -4.49 -1.87 11.26
C SER A 119 -4.09 -0.49 10.74
N ASP A 120 -3.40 0.31 11.55
CA ASP A 120 -2.95 1.66 11.15
C ASP A 120 -1.95 1.58 9.98
N TYR A 121 -1.01 0.63 10.02
CA TYR A 121 -0.07 0.39 8.93
C TYR A 121 -0.75 -0.07 7.64
N ILE A 122 -1.72 -0.99 7.75
CA ILE A 122 -2.52 -1.43 6.60
C ILE A 122 -3.30 -0.23 6.04
N GLY A 123 -3.83 0.64 6.90
CA GLY A 123 -4.47 1.91 6.51
C GLY A 123 -3.56 2.83 5.72
N ALA A 124 -2.32 3.04 6.18
CA ALA A 124 -1.32 3.83 5.44
C ALA A 124 -0.97 3.20 4.07
N THR A 125 -0.90 1.87 4.01
CA THR A 125 -0.65 1.15 2.75
C THR A 125 -1.82 1.31 1.77
N ILE A 126 -3.06 1.21 2.25
CA ILE A 126 -4.27 1.47 1.48
C ILE A 126 -4.26 2.90 0.92
N GLN A 127 -3.82 3.89 1.72
CA GLN A 127 -3.71 5.26 1.25
C GLN A 127 -2.65 5.44 0.14
N ALA A 128 -1.52 4.75 0.26
CA ALA A 128 -0.49 4.74 -0.77
C ALA A 128 -1.00 4.10 -2.07
N LEU A 129 -1.72 2.98 -1.99
CA LEU A 129 -2.36 2.33 -3.14
C LEU A 129 -3.37 3.25 -3.83
N GLY A 130 -4.18 3.99 -3.07
CA GLY A 130 -5.09 4.98 -3.66
C GLY A 130 -4.39 6.14 -4.35
N SER A 131 -3.28 6.58 -3.79
CA SER A 131 -2.42 7.59 -4.41
C SER A 131 -1.80 7.07 -5.72
N MET A 132 -1.32 5.82 -5.72
CA MET A 132 -0.82 5.16 -6.93
C MET A 132 -1.90 5.02 -8.01
N LEU A 133 -3.13 4.64 -7.63
CA LEU A 133 -4.24 4.51 -8.57
C LEU A 133 -4.51 5.83 -9.27
N ARG A 134 -4.56 6.93 -8.51
CA ARG A 134 -4.72 8.27 -9.07
C ARG A 134 -3.63 8.58 -10.09
N VAL A 135 -2.38 8.38 -9.70
CA VAL A 135 -1.21 8.65 -10.53
C VAL A 135 -1.25 7.82 -11.83
N ALA A 136 -1.63 6.55 -11.74
CA ALA A 136 -1.75 5.65 -12.90
C ALA A 136 -2.88 6.04 -13.86
N VAL A 137 -4.00 6.56 -13.37
CA VAL A 137 -5.10 7.04 -14.22
C VAL A 137 -4.71 8.36 -14.88
N GLN A 138 -4.25 9.31 -14.07
CA GLN A 138 -3.92 10.65 -14.52
C GLN A 138 -2.77 10.66 -15.54
N SER A 139 -1.72 9.86 -15.33
CA SER A 139 -0.57 9.77 -16.26
C SER A 139 -0.97 9.35 -17.66
N ARG A 140 -1.93 8.42 -17.77
CA ARG A 140 -2.44 7.93 -19.07
C ARG A 140 -3.30 8.98 -19.76
N ASP A 141 -4.19 9.62 -19.01
CA ASP A 141 -5.03 10.71 -19.53
C ASP A 141 -4.17 11.88 -20.03
N ASP A 142 -3.16 12.27 -19.26
CA ASP A 142 -2.25 13.37 -19.59
C ASP A 142 -1.41 13.06 -20.85
N PHE A 143 -0.94 11.83 -21.01
CA PHE A 143 -0.23 11.42 -22.23
C PHE A 143 -1.14 11.47 -23.46
N VAL A 144 -2.37 10.91 -23.35
CA VAL A 144 -3.35 10.94 -24.44
C VAL A 144 -3.68 12.39 -24.81
N ALA A 145 -3.90 13.26 -23.82
CA ALA A 145 -4.17 14.67 -24.05
C ALA A 145 -2.99 15.38 -24.74
N LEU A 146 -1.75 15.10 -24.33
CA LEU A 146 -0.55 15.62 -25.01
C LEU A 146 -0.50 15.16 -26.47
N ALA A 147 -0.75 13.87 -26.72
CA ALA A 147 -0.75 13.32 -28.06
C ALA A 147 -1.83 13.98 -28.93
N GLU A 148 -3.07 14.04 -28.47
CA GLU A 148 -4.19 14.69 -29.18
C GLU A 148 -3.93 16.18 -29.45
N ALA A 149 -3.41 16.91 -28.47
CA ALA A 149 -3.07 18.31 -28.66
C ALA A 149 -1.98 18.48 -29.74
N THR A 150 -0.97 17.59 -29.75
CA THR A 150 0.13 17.64 -30.72
C THR A 150 -0.39 17.34 -32.12
N ARG A 151 -1.29 16.36 -32.25
CA ARG A 151 -1.99 16.05 -33.50
C ARG A 151 -2.84 17.22 -33.97
N GLY A 152 -3.58 17.87 -33.08
CA GLY A 152 -4.34 19.08 -33.39
C GLY A 152 -3.48 20.24 -33.89
N GLN A 153 -2.26 20.38 -33.36
CA GLN A 153 -1.27 21.34 -33.86
C GLN A 153 -0.82 21.00 -35.29
N ILE A 154 -0.50 19.72 -35.54
CA ILE A 154 -0.10 19.24 -36.86
C ILE A 154 -1.24 19.47 -37.88
N ASP A 155 -2.48 19.15 -37.51
CA ASP A 155 -3.66 19.38 -38.34
C ASP A 155 -3.86 20.84 -38.74
N LYS A 156 -3.62 21.78 -37.83
CA LYS A 156 -3.67 23.23 -38.13
C LYS A 156 -2.58 23.64 -39.12
N VAL A 157 -1.38 23.09 -38.99
CA VAL A 157 -0.30 23.29 -39.96
C VAL A 157 -0.68 22.71 -41.33
N PHE A 158 -1.41 21.60 -41.38
CA PHE A 158 -1.91 21.07 -42.65
C PHE A 158 -2.95 21.97 -43.31
N LYS A 159 -3.80 22.63 -42.54
CA LYS A 159 -4.88 23.52 -43.01
C LYS A 159 -4.44 24.94 -43.32
N ASP A 160 -3.17 25.28 -43.09
CA ASP A 160 -2.63 26.64 -43.18
C ASP A 160 -3.43 27.65 -42.33
N ASP A 161 -3.94 27.22 -41.16
CA ASP A 161 -4.71 28.06 -40.25
C ASP A 161 -3.83 29.19 -39.66
N ALA A 162 -4.30 30.44 -39.73
CA ALA A 162 -3.57 31.62 -39.26
C ALA A 162 -3.31 31.63 -37.73
N ASP A 163 -4.13 30.89 -36.96
CA ASP A 163 -3.99 30.69 -35.52
C ASP A 163 -3.50 29.26 -35.23
N ALA A 164 -2.25 28.97 -35.62
CA ALA A 164 -1.69 27.64 -35.42
C ALA A 164 -1.63 27.22 -33.93
N GLY A 165 -1.71 28.13 -32.95
CA GLY A 165 -1.54 27.78 -31.53
C GLY A 165 -2.64 26.85 -30.98
N THR A 166 -2.26 25.77 -30.31
CA THR A 166 -3.18 24.87 -29.59
C THR A 166 -2.91 24.94 -28.09
N GLN A 167 -3.92 25.31 -27.32
CA GLN A 167 -3.88 25.31 -25.86
C GLN A 167 -4.45 24.00 -25.35
N PHE A 168 -3.75 23.37 -24.42
CA PHE A 168 -4.28 22.23 -23.68
C PHE A 168 -3.89 22.35 -22.22
N LEU A 169 -4.80 21.90 -21.36
CA LEU A 169 -4.60 21.92 -19.92
C LEU A 169 -3.83 20.67 -19.53
N LEU A 170 -2.60 20.86 -19.05
CA LEU A 170 -1.82 19.77 -18.46
C LEU A 170 -1.98 19.81 -16.95
N LYS A 171 -2.55 18.74 -16.39
CA LYS A 171 -2.79 18.63 -14.96
C LYS A 171 -1.53 18.04 -14.31
N VAL A 172 -0.54 18.87 -14.01
CA VAL A 172 0.63 18.40 -13.26
C VAL A 172 0.31 18.49 -11.76
N GLY A 173 0.02 17.35 -11.15
CA GLY A 173 -0.46 17.23 -9.77
C GLY A 173 0.51 17.81 -8.73
N ASN A 174 -0.04 18.49 -7.72
CA ASN A 174 0.67 18.90 -6.49
C ASN A 174 -0.20 18.59 -5.25
N GLY A 175 -1.06 17.56 -5.33
CA GLY A 175 -2.27 17.44 -4.52
C GLY A 175 -2.64 16.03 -4.03
N ILE A 176 -1.66 15.11 -3.95
CA ILE A 176 -1.88 13.69 -3.64
C ILE A 176 -2.64 13.47 -2.31
N VAL A 177 -2.39 14.29 -1.28
CA VAL A 177 -2.66 13.89 0.11
C VAL A 177 -4.13 14.07 0.56
N LYS A 178 -4.91 14.98 -0.03
CA LYS A 178 -6.21 15.38 0.57
C LYS A 178 -7.41 14.46 0.26
N ALA A 179 -7.40 13.73 -0.86
CA ALA A 179 -8.61 13.05 -1.36
C ALA A 179 -8.81 11.63 -0.82
N VAL A 180 -7.76 10.96 -0.35
CA VAL A 180 -7.77 9.52 -0.04
C VAL A 180 -8.32 9.22 1.38
N LEU A 181 -8.37 10.21 2.26
CA LEU A 181 -8.73 10.03 3.69
C LEU A 181 -10.22 9.73 3.95
N GLY A 182 -11.11 9.92 2.98
CA GLY A 182 -12.57 9.89 3.21
C GLY A 182 -13.33 8.63 2.80
N VAL A 183 -12.72 7.67 2.08
CA VAL A 183 -13.47 6.60 1.38
C VAL A 183 -12.99 5.19 1.74
N LEU A 184 -12.82 4.89 3.02
CA LEU A 184 -12.27 3.59 3.43
C LEU A 184 -13.26 2.41 3.35
N GLU A 185 -14.54 2.63 3.05
CA GLU A 185 -15.58 1.59 3.20
C GLU A 185 -15.97 0.83 1.91
N ASP A 186 -15.76 1.40 0.70
CA ASP A 186 -16.16 0.77 -0.57
C ASP A 186 -15.12 1.04 -1.69
N PRO A 187 -14.42 0.00 -2.18
CA PRO A 187 -13.37 0.13 -3.19
C PRO A 187 -13.86 0.71 -4.51
N LYS A 188 -15.09 0.39 -4.93
CA LYS A 188 -15.65 0.94 -6.16
C LYS A 188 -15.92 2.41 -5.97
N LYS A 189 -16.60 2.80 -4.89
CA LYS A 189 -16.84 4.23 -4.59
C LYS A 189 -15.56 5.01 -4.43
N MET A 190 -14.51 4.39 -3.91
CA MET A 190 -13.22 5.03 -3.80
C MET A 190 -12.50 5.17 -5.14
N ALA A 191 -12.47 4.14 -5.97
CA ALA A 191 -11.95 4.24 -7.33
C ALA A 191 -12.71 5.33 -8.10
N PHE A 192 -14.05 5.35 -8.00
CA PHE A 192 -14.88 6.42 -8.54
C PHE A 192 -14.50 7.80 -7.98
N ALA A 193 -14.39 7.97 -6.65
CA ALA A 193 -14.06 9.24 -6.04
C ALA A 193 -12.62 9.70 -6.34
N ILE A 194 -11.66 8.78 -6.43
CA ILE A 194 -10.28 9.07 -6.81
C ILE A 194 -10.23 9.52 -8.27
N ILE A 195 -10.99 8.87 -9.14
CA ILE A 195 -11.05 9.19 -10.55
C ILE A 195 -11.80 10.51 -10.78
N GLU A 196 -12.95 10.70 -10.13
CA GLU A 196 -13.65 11.99 -10.14
C GLU A 196 -12.72 13.09 -9.63
N ASN A 197 -11.99 12.90 -8.54
CA ASN A 197 -11.01 13.89 -8.09
C ASN A 197 -9.81 14.05 -9.04
N ALA A 198 -9.31 12.99 -9.69
CA ALA A 198 -8.28 13.14 -10.72
C ALA A 198 -8.76 13.98 -11.91
N LEU A 199 -10.04 13.82 -12.26
CA LEU A 199 -10.70 14.50 -13.36
C LEU A 199 -11.20 15.91 -12.99
N ASP A 200 -11.52 16.17 -11.72
CA ASP A 200 -12.25 17.36 -11.26
C ASP A 200 -11.44 18.25 -10.29
N VAL A 201 -10.26 17.82 -9.83
CA VAL A 201 -9.41 18.70 -9.01
C VAL A 201 -8.85 19.83 -9.88
N THR A 202 -9.19 21.04 -9.43
CA THR A 202 -8.52 22.34 -9.64
C THR A 202 -7.04 22.26 -9.20
N VAL A 203 -6.29 21.34 -9.81
CA VAL A 203 -4.83 21.42 -9.86
C VAL A 203 -4.55 22.71 -10.62
N GLU A 204 -3.52 23.46 -10.24
CA GLU A 204 -2.99 24.57 -11.03
C GLU A 204 -2.55 24.01 -12.39
N GLY A 205 -3.52 23.79 -13.28
CA GLY A 205 -3.29 23.22 -14.58
C GLY A 205 -2.45 24.23 -15.32
N VAL A 206 -1.26 23.81 -15.73
CA VAL A 206 -0.46 24.65 -16.59
C VAL A 206 -1.12 24.56 -17.95
N THR A 207 -1.82 25.62 -18.36
CA THR A 207 -2.24 25.76 -19.75
C THR A 207 -0.97 25.83 -20.57
N LEU A 208 -0.68 24.75 -21.30
CA LEU A 208 0.47 24.69 -22.17
C LEU A 208 0.01 25.03 -23.58
N VAL A 209 0.69 26.01 -24.16
CA VAL A 209 0.50 26.40 -25.55
C VAL A 209 1.55 25.67 -26.35
N MET A 210 1.13 24.90 -27.35
CA MET A 210 2.01 24.50 -28.43
C MET A 210 1.98 25.59 -29.48
N GLU A 211 3.13 26.24 -29.65
CA GLU A 211 3.35 27.31 -30.62
C GLU A 211 4.32 26.80 -31.68
N GLY A 212 4.08 27.14 -32.94
CA GLY A 212 4.97 26.78 -34.03
C GLY A 212 4.26 26.14 -35.20
N GLY A 213 4.80 26.38 -36.38
CA GLY A 213 4.22 25.96 -37.67
C GLY A 213 5.06 24.94 -38.41
N LYS A 214 6.21 24.53 -37.85
CA LYS A 214 7.17 23.63 -38.49
C LYS A 214 7.39 22.36 -37.68
N LEU A 215 7.78 21.29 -38.36
CA LEU A 215 8.08 19.98 -37.77
C LEU A 215 9.05 20.11 -36.59
N GLY A 216 10.17 20.80 -36.77
CA GLY A 216 11.18 20.96 -35.71
C GLY A 216 10.64 21.65 -34.45
N GLU A 217 9.75 22.63 -34.61
CA GLU A 217 9.12 23.36 -33.50
C GLU A 217 8.11 22.47 -32.76
N ILE A 218 7.25 21.77 -33.51
CA ILE A 218 6.23 20.87 -32.96
C ILE A 218 6.89 19.69 -32.24
N THR A 219 7.91 19.06 -32.85
CA THR A 219 8.65 17.97 -32.22
C THR A 219 9.37 18.44 -30.95
N SER A 220 10.04 19.59 -30.98
CA SER A 220 10.73 20.14 -29.81
C SER A 220 9.76 20.42 -28.66
N ASN A 221 8.59 21.00 -28.97
CA ASN A 221 7.55 21.25 -27.99
C ASN A 221 6.99 19.95 -27.41
N TYR A 222 6.64 18.97 -28.26
CA TYR A 222 6.19 17.66 -27.82
C TYR A 222 7.19 17.01 -26.86
N THR A 223 8.48 16.96 -27.24
CA THR A 223 9.53 16.39 -26.39
C THR A 223 9.65 17.13 -25.05
N LYS A 224 9.60 18.47 -25.06
CA LYS A 224 9.66 19.28 -23.85
C LYS A 224 8.46 19.06 -22.92
N GLN A 225 7.25 18.95 -23.45
CA GLN A 225 6.07 18.71 -22.62
C GLN A 225 6.01 17.26 -22.13
N ARG A 226 6.42 16.29 -22.95
CA ARG A 226 6.58 14.89 -22.50
C ARG A 226 7.55 14.79 -21.33
N GLU A 227 8.71 15.44 -21.43
CA GLU A 227 9.71 15.43 -20.36
C GLU A 227 9.16 16.04 -19.05
N ARG A 228 8.43 17.16 -19.15
CA ARG A 228 7.74 17.76 -17.99
C ARG A 228 6.69 16.83 -17.39
N LEU A 229 5.93 16.14 -18.24
CA LEU A 229 4.96 15.14 -17.80
C LEU A 229 5.63 13.98 -17.07
N LEU A 230 6.72 13.47 -17.62
CA LEU A 230 7.48 12.38 -17.02
C LEU A 230 8.07 12.78 -15.67
N GLN A 231 8.66 13.97 -15.57
CA GLN A 231 9.17 14.51 -14.31
C GLN A 231 8.06 14.70 -13.26
N GLY A 232 6.89 15.17 -13.68
CA GLY A 232 5.72 15.27 -12.80
C GLY A 232 5.27 13.90 -12.29
N TYR A 233 5.18 12.92 -13.19
CA TYR A 233 4.85 11.54 -12.87
C TYR A 233 5.86 10.92 -11.88
N GLU A 234 7.17 11.06 -12.14
CA GLU A 234 8.23 10.57 -11.25
C GLU A 234 8.20 11.23 -9.87
N SER A 235 7.92 12.53 -9.80
CA SER A 235 7.77 13.27 -8.53
C SER A 235 6.57 12.77 -7.71
N GLU A 236 5.45 12.48 -8.38
CA GLU A 236 4.26 11.93 -7.73
C GLU A 236 4.53 10.51 -7.21
N LEU A 237 5.23 9.67 -7.99
CA LEU A 237 5.69 8.34 -7.54
C LEU A 237 6.64 8.43 -6.33
N ALA A 238 7.58 9.38 -6.33
CA ALA A 238 8.47 9.62 -5.19
C ALA A 238 7.68 10.03 -3.93
N THR A 239 6.60 10.80 -4.08
CA THR A 239 5.72 11.17 -2.98
C THR A 239 4.97 9.95 -2.41
N VAL A 240 4.48 9.06 -3.28
CA VAL A 240 3.89 7.77 -2.86
C VAL A 240 4.91 6.93 -2.11
N GLN A 241 6.13 6.80 -2.65
CA GLN A 241 7.21 6.07 -1.98
C GLN A 241 7.47 6.64 -0.58
N GLY A 242 7.54 7.96 -0.44
CA GLY A 242 7.70 8.63 0.86
C GLY A 242 6.54 8.42 1.83
N LEU A 243 5.31 8.11 1.37
CA LEU A 243 4.21 7.69 2.24
C LEU A 243 4.45 6.28 2.79
N ILE A 244 4.86 5.35 1.93
CA ILE A 244 5.15 3.96 2.29
C ILE A 244 6.33 3.90 3.28
N GLU A 245 7.42 4.62 2.98
CA GLU A 245 8.61 4.66 3.83
C GLU A 245 8.32 5.26 5.20
N ARG A 246 7.50 6.32 5.28
CA ARG A 246 7.07 6.86 6.58
C ARG A 246 6.26 5.84 7.38
N GLY A 247 5.28 5.19 6.76
CA GLY A 247 4.50 4.15 7.42
C GLY A 247 5.36 2.99 7.93
N LEU A 248 6.36 2.56 7.15
CA LEU A 248 7.32 1.54 7.56
C LEU A 248 8.18 2.00 8.75
N ASN A 249 8.70 3.22 8.69
CA ASN A 249 9.52 3.79 9.76
C ASN A 249 8.75 3.94 11.07
N ASP A 250 7.47 4.32 11.00
CA ASP A 250 6.61 4.44 12.17
C ASP A 250 6.41 3.06 12.84
N VAL A 251 6.13 2.01 12.07
CA VAL A 251 6.05 0.63 12.60
C VAL A 251 7.36 0.16 13.22
N MET A 252 8.48 0.43 12.57
CA MET A 252 9.81 0.05 13.08
C MET A 252 10.17 0.82 14.37
N ARG A 253 9.73 2.07 14.49
CA ARG A 253 9.97 2.92 15.67
C ARG A 253 9.14 2.50 16.87
N GLU A 254 7.89 2.10 16.65
CA GLU A 254 6.99 1.72 17.75
C GLU A 254 7.39 0.39 18.42
N GLN A 255 8.16 -0.46 17.73
CA GLN A 255 8.63 -1.78 18.19
C GLN A 255 7.56 -2.59 18.94
N PRO A 256 6.88 -3.53 18.28
CA PRO A 256 5.88 -4.39 18.93
C PRO A 256 6.41 -5.05 20.21
N LYS A 257 6.04 -4.51 21.38
CA LYS A 257 6.37 -5.08 22.71
C LYS A 257 5.73 -6.44 22.95
N LEU A 258 4.99 -6.96 21.98
CA LEU A 258 4.38 -8.28 22.00
C LEU A 258 5.42 -9.40 22.16
N TYR A 259 6.62 -9.20 21.62
CA TYR A 259 7.70 -10.18 21.66
C TYR A 259 8.64 -10.04 22.87
N ASP A 260 8.44 -9.02 23.69
CA ASP A 260 9.21 -8.87 24.92
C ASP A 260 8.89 -10.03 25.88
N PRO A 261 9.90 -10.69 26.48
CA PRO A 261 9.65 -11.76 27.42
C PRO A 261 8.84 -11.23 28.61
N LEU A 262 7.77 -11.95 28.97
CA LEU A 262 6.99 -11.63 30.16
C LEU A 262 7.88 -11.72 31.42
N PRO A 263 7.61 -10.89 32.44
CA PRO A 263 8.30 -11.01 33.72
C PRO A 263 8.10 -12.43 34.27
N LEU A 264 9.15 -12.95 34.92
CA LEU A 264 9.11 -14.24 35.61
C LEU A 264 8.18 -14.15 36.82
N ALA A 265 6.88 -14.40 36.59
CA ALA A 265 5.86 -14.40 37.61
C ALA A 265 5.03 -15.68 37.47
N VAL A 266 5.04 -16.50 38.52
CA VAL A 266 4.41 -17.83 38.55
C VAL A 266 3.18 -17.90 39.46
N ASP A 267 2.81 -16.79 40.09
CA ASP A 267 1.66 -16.70 40.98
C ASP A 267 0.38 -16.33 40.21
N VAL A 268 -0.42 -17.34 39.93
CA VAL A 268 -1.80 -17.18 39.46
C VAL A 268 -2.72 -17.89 40.43
N ASN A 269 -3.46 -17.11 41.20
CA ASN A 269 -4.51 -17.57 42.08
C ASN A 269 -5.84 -17.57 41.33
N SER A 270 -6.25 -18.76 40.86
CA SER A 270 -7.58 -18.97 40.32
C SER A 270 -7.97 -20.46 40.37
N PRO A 271 -9.24 -20.81 40.66
CA PRO A 271 -9.69 -22.20 40.68
C PRO A 271 -9.58 -22.90 39.31
N ASP A 272 -9.66 -22.15 38.21
CA ASP A 272 -9.66 -22.62 36.82
C ASP A 272 -8.27 -22.58 36.13
N PHE A 273 -7.27 -21.93 36.73
CA PHE A 273 -5.94 -21.82 36.13
C PHE A 273 -5.08 -23.08 36.31
N ARG A 274 -4.48 -23.56 35.22
CA ARG A 274 -3.51 -24.68 35.24
C ARG A 274 -2.39 -24.42 34.22
N TYR A 275 -1.13 -24.35 34.66
CA TYR A 275 0.04 -24.17 33.77
C TYR A 275 0.11 -25.22 32.65
N ALA A 276 -0.28 -26.46 32.92
CA ALA A 276 -0.28 -27.55 31.93
C ALA A 276 -1.21 -27.29 30.73
N ALA A 277 -2.18 -26.38 30.85
CA ALA A 277 -3.06 -26.01 29.74
C ALA A 277 -2.38 -25.08 28.71
N PHE A 278 -1.22 -24.50 29.05
CA PHE A 278 -0.46 -23.56 28.23
C PHE A 278 0.81 -24.16 27.63
N GLU A 279 1.05 -25.46 27.83
CA GLU A 279 2.13 -26.17 27.15
C GLU A 279 1.79 -26.30 25.66
N SER A 280 2.65 -25.74 24.80
CA SER A 280 2.51 -25.90 23.35
C SER A 280 2.64 -27.38 22.99
N LYS A 281 1.67 -27.91 22.25
CA LYS A 281 1.71 -29.28 21.70
C LYS A 281 2.66 -29.40 20.51
N ASP A 282 2.92 -28.28 19.84
CA ASP A 282 3.62 -28.24 18.56
C ASP A 282 5.06 -27.74 18.69
N MET A 283 5.40 -27.08 19.80
CA MET A 283 6.72 -26.52 20.05
C MET A 283 7.21 -26.89 21.45
N ALA A 284 8.41 -27.49 21.52
CA ALA A 284 9.05 -27.76 22.80
C ALA A 284 9.43 -26.44 23.50
N PRO A 285 9.30 -26.32 24.83
CA PRO A 285 9.59 -25.09 25.58
C PRO A 285 10.97 -24.45 25.29
N GLY A 286 12.01 -25.27 25.06
CA GLY A 286 13.34 -24.79 24.66
C GLY A 286 13.44 -24.16 23.26
N GLN A 287 12.42 -24.32 22.41
CA GLN A 287 12.35 -23.66 21.10
C GLN A 287 11.86 -22.20 21.21
N PHE A 288 11.24 -21.80 22.32
CA PHE A 288 10.86 -20.40 22.56
C PHE A 288 12.04 -19.57 23.06
N SER A 289 12.77 -20.07 24.07
CA SER A 289 14.08 -19.57 24.47
C SER A 289 14.78 -20.53 25.44
N ALA A 290 16.12 -20.43 25.54
CA ALA A 290 16.88 -21.21 26.53
C ALA A 290 16.47 -20.90 27.99
N ARG A 291 16.02 -19.67 28.28
CA ARG A 291 15.53 -19.28 29.60
C ARG A 291 14.24 -20.01 29.98
N VAL A 292 13.33 -20.19 29.03
CA VAL A 292 12.05 -20.90 29.26
C VAL A 292 12.30 -22.37 29.63
N GLU A 293 13.25 -23.04 28.97
CA GLU A 293 13.60 -24.43 29.30
C GLU A 293 14.23 -24.55 30.70
N THR A 294 15.06 -23.58 31.09
CA THR A 294 15.69 -23.55 32.43
C THR A 294 14.64 -23.43 33.53
N GLU A 295 13.63 -22.57 33.36
CA GLU A 295 12.56 -22.40 34.34
C GLU A 295 11.60 -23.60 34.38
N ARG A 296 11.35 -24.25 33.23
CA ARG A 296 10.58 -25.50 33.18
C ARG A 296 11.26 -26.60 33.99
N GLN A 297 12.58 -26.75 33.85
CA GLN A 297 13.37 -27.74 34.60
C GLN A 297 13.27 -27.50 36.11
N LYS A 298 13.43 -26.24 36.56
CA LYS A 298 13.24 -25.86 37.98
C LYS A 298 11.85 -26.24 38.50
N TYR A 299 10.79 -25.92 37.74
CA TYR A 299 9.42 -26.23 38.14
C TYR A 299 9.15 -27.74 38.22
N VAL A 300 9.70 -28.54 37.29
CA VAL A 300 9.60 -30.01 37.32
C VAL A 300 10.31 -30.58 38.55
N GLU A 301 11.51 -30.11 38.84
CA GLU A 301 12.28 -30.52 40.03
C GLU A 301 11.55 -30.16 41.34
N GLU A 302 11.02 -28.94 41.45
CA GLU A 302 10.24 -28.52 42.64
C GLU A 302 8.96 -29.33 42.85
N LYS A 303 8.26 -29.72 41.78
CA LYS A 303 7.08 -30.57 41.87
C LYS A 303 7.41 -32.02 42.20
N GLN A 304 8.51 -32.55 41.69
CA GLN A 304 8.97 -33.90 42.05
C GLN A 304 9.37 -33.96 43.53
N HIS A 305 10.01 -32.92 44.07
CA HIS A 305 10.37 -32.85 45.50
C HIS A 305 9.16 -32.70 46.45
N LYS A 306 8.04 -32.11 46.00
CA LYS A 306 6.81 -32.04 46.82
C LYS A 306 6.01 -33.34 46.87
N LEU A 307 6.26 -34.27 45.95
CA LEU A 307 5.58 -35.57 45.87
C LEU A 307 6.34 -36.72 46.54
N VAL A 308 7.62 -36.53 46.87
CA VAL A 308 8.46 -37.60 47.44
C VAL A 308 9.25 -37.08 48.63
N ASN A 309 8.68 -37.19 49.83
CA ASN A 309 9.47 -37.51 51.01
C ASN A 309 8.62 -38.19 52.10
N SER A 310 8.27 -39.45 51.85
CA SER A 310 7.61 -40.34 52.84
C SER A 310 8.47 -40.61 54.08
N ASP A 311 9.77 -40.27 54.05
CA ASP A 311 10.72 -40.47 55.13
C ASP A 311 11.11 -39.18 55.87
N SER A 312 10.34 -38.10 55.67
CA SER A 312 10.48 -36.91 56.49
C SER A 312 10.23 -37.26 57.98
N PRO A 313 11.12 -36.84 58.90
CA PRO A 313 10.93 -37.03 60.36
C PRO A 313 9.59 -36.48 60.88
N ILE A 314 8.97 -35.55 60.14
CA ILE A 314 7.67 -34.96 60.46
C ILE A 314 6.51 -35.92 60.09
N GLN A 315 6.63 -36.69 58.99
CA GLN A 315 5.63 -37.68 58.61
C GLN A 315 5.75 -38.97 59.44
N GLN A 316 6.96 -39.39 59.82
CA GLN A 316 7.15 -40.52 60.75
C GLN A 316 6.55 -40.25 62.14
N ARG A 317 6.55 -39.00 62.60
CA ARG A 317 5.88 -38.58 63.85
C ARG A 317 4.35 -38.53 63.76
N LEU A 318 3.78 -38.37 62.57
CA LEU A 318 2.33 -38.35 62.34
C LEU A 318 1.75 -39.76 62.09
N ALA A 319 2.57 -40.75 61.75
CA ALA A 319 2.17 -42.13 61.45
C ALA A 319 2.09 -43.07 62.67
N GLY A 320 2.41 -42.58 63.88
CA GLY A 320 2.11 -43.28 65.14
C GLY A 320 3.02 -44.46 65.49
N ASN A 321 4.31 -44.19 65.71
CA ASN A 321 5.17 -44.95 66.62
C ASN A 321 5.68 -44.02 67.73
#